data_AF-A0A8J2Z519-F1
#
_entry.id   AF-A0A8J2Z519-F1
#
_cell.length_a   1.000
_cell.length_b   1.000
_cell.length_c   1.000
_cell.angle_alpha   90.00
_cell.angle_beta   90.00
_cell.angle_gamma   90.00
#
_symmetry.space_group_name_H-M   'P 1'
#
loop_
_entity.id
_entity.type
_entity.pdbx_description
1 polymer ?
#
loop_
_entity_poly.entity_id
_entity_poly.type
_entity_poly.pdbx_seq_one_letter_code
_entity_poly.pdbx_strand_id
1 'polypeptide(L)' 'MPKSNAQRMRNKRERDYALLLDSTGSERQISDTGLIEVIGVCYRKAKDNGNTGVLKIALKELNRRIQLIDDKKDSCRS' A
#
# COMPACT_ATOMS: atom_id res chain seq x y z
N MET A 1 25.13 -15.95 6.82
CA MET A 1 25.23 -14.49 6.54
C MET A 1 23.90 -13.83 6.88
N PRO A 2 23.81 -12.98 7.91
CA PRO A 2 22.60 -12.21 8.19
C PRO A 2 22.30 -11.27 7.01
N LYS A 3 21.04 -11.21 6.58
CA LYS A 3 20.63 -10.30 5.50
C LYS A 3 20.86 -8.85 5.92
N SER A 4 21.45 -8.04 5.02
CA SER A 4 21.63 -6.60 5.28
C SER A 4 20.28 -5.90 5.47
N ASN A 5 20.27 -4.76 6.17
CA ASN A 5 19.07 -3.94 6.34
C ASN A 5 18.44 -3.55 5.00
N ALA A 6 19.27 -3.20 4.02
CA ALA A 6 18.82 -2.89 2.66
C ALA A 6 18.08 -4.07 2.01
N GLN A 7 18.62 -5.29 2.14
CA GLN A 7 17.98 -6.49 1.61
C GLN A 7 16.64 -6.78 2.31
N ARG A 8 16.58 -6.59 3.64
CA ARG A 8 15.34 -6.77 4.40
C ARG A 8 14.24 -5.79 3.96
N MET A 9 14.60 -4.52 3.75
CA MET A 9 13.66 -3.49 3.30
C MET A 9 13.19 -3.73 1.86
N ARG A 10 14.10 -4.17 0.97
CA ARG A 10 13.72 -4.55 -0.40
C ARG A 10 12.72 -5.70 -0.41
N ASN A 11 13.03 -6.77 0.32
CA ASN A 11 12.14 -7.94 0.39
C ASN A 11 10.78 -7.58 1.02
N LYS A 12 10.73 -6.65 1.99
CA LYS A 12 9.48 -6.15 2.54
C LYS A 12 8.63 -5.49 1.46
N ARG A 13 9.21 -4.54 0.71
CA ARG A 13 8.50 -3.82 -0.36
C ARG A 13 8.01 -4.74 -1.47
N GLU A 14 8.79 -5.76 -1.83
CA GLU A 14 8.38 -6.76 -2.82
C GLU A 14 7.18 -7.59 -2.32
N ARG A 15 7.16 -8.00 -1.05
CA ARG A 15 5.99 -8.67 -0.45
C ARG A 15 4.77 -7.76 -0.42
N ASP A 16 4.92 -6.51 0.04
CA ASP A 16 3.81 -5.56 0.14
C ASP A 16 3.23 -5.26 -1.26
N TYR A 17 4.07 -5.16 -2.29
CA TYR A 17 3.63 -5.03 -3.67
C TYR A 17 2.86 -6.26 -4.16
N ALA A 18 3.29 -7.47 -3.80
CA ALA A 18 2.59 -8.71 -4.17
C ALA A 18 1.18 -8.78 -3.56
N LEU A 19 0.98 -8.26 -2.34
CA LEU A 19 -0.33 -8.19 -1.70
C LEU A 19 -1.33 -7.29 -2.44
N LEU A 20 -0.86 -6.30 -3.21
CA LEU A 20 -1.73 -5.47 -4.07
C LEU A 20 -2.19 -6.19 -5.35
N LEU A 21 -1.47 -7.23 -5.77
CA LEU A 21 -1.80 -8.01 -6.97
C LEU A 21 -2.75 -9.16 -6.65
N ASP A 22 -2.81 -9.55 -5.38
CA ASP A 22 -3.69 -10.59 -4.89
C ASP A 22 -5.13 -10.09 -4.88
N SER A 23 -6.01 -10.77 -5.60
CA SER A 23 -7.40 -10.36 -5.83
C SER A 23 -8.32 -10.60 -4.62
N THR A 24 -7.76 -11.03 -3.47
CA THR A 24 -8.51 -11.46 -2.28
C THR A 24 -8.65 -10.39 -1.18
N GLY A 25 -8.27 -9.14 -1.44
CA GLY A 25 -8.35 -8.07 -0.41
C GLY A 25 -7.13 -8.02 0.52
N SER A 26 -6.04 -8.69 0.13
CA SER A 26 -4.79 -8.80 0.88
C SER A 26 -4.07 -7.47 1.09
N GLU A 27 -4.42 -6.42 0.34
CA GLU A 27 -3.90 -5.05 0.51
C GLU A 27 -4.18 -4.47 1.91
N ARG A 28 -5.20 -5.00 2.61
CA ARG A 28 -5.52 -4.60 3.99
C ARG A 28 -4.42 -4.97 5.00
N GLN A 29 -3.58 -5.94 4.67
CA GLN A 29 -2.49 -6.40 5.54
C GLN A 29 -1.25 -5.50 5.45
N ILE A 30 -1.18 -4.60 4.46
CA ILE A 30 -0.08 -3.68 4.28
C ILE A 30 -0.13 -2.61 5.38
N SER A 31 0.98 -2.31 6.05
CA SER A 31 1.00 -1.21 7.04
C SER A 31 0.85 0.17 6.39
N ASP A 32 0.41 1.20 7.11
CA ASP A 32 0.22 2.54 6.52
C ASP A 32 1.49 3.08 5.86
N THR A 33 2.63 2.96 6.53
CA THR A 33 3.93 3.32 5.96
C THR A 33 4.25 2.50 4.71
N GLY A 34 3.99 1.18 4.74
CA GLY A 34 4.22 0.31 3.58
C GLY A 34 3.34 0.69 2.40
N LEU A 35 2.09 1.05 2.65
CA LEU A 35 1.13 1.47 1.62
C LEU A 35 1.61 2.74 0.91
N ILE A 36 2.10 3.74 1.66
CA ILE A 36 2.67 4.97 1.09
C ILE A 36 3.93 4.65 0.25
N GLU A 37 4.84 3.81 0.75
CA GLU A 37 6.02 3.39 -0.01
C GLU A 37 5.64 2.71 -1.33
N VAL A 38 4.66 1.79 -1.28
CA VAL A 38 4.20 1.04 -2.44
C VAL A 38 3.48 1.94 -3.44
N ILE A 39 2.70 2.92 -3.00
CA ILE A 39 2.11 3.94 -3.89
C ILE A 39 3.22 4.65 -4.68
N GLY A 40 4.29 5.07 -4.01
CA GLY A 40 5.44 5.71 -4.67
C GLY A 40 6.10 4.82 -5.72
N VAL A 41 6.24 3.52 -5.44
CA VAL A 41 6.75 2.53 -6.42
C VAL A 41 5.79 2.35 -7.59
N CYS A 42 4.50 2.20 -7.32
CA CYS A 42 3.47 2.01 -8.35
C CYS A 42 3.35 3.22 -9.26
N TYR A 43 3.46 4.44 -8.71
CA TYR A 43 3.43 5.67 -9.49
C TYR A 43 4.60 5.76 -10.47
N ARG A 44 5.83 5.46 -10.01
CA ARG A 44 7.01 5.44 -10.91
C ARG A 44 6.83 4.40 -12.02
N LYS A 45 6.45 3.16 -11.66
CA LYS A 45 6.20 2.11 -12.65
C LYS A 45 5.12 2.52 -13.65
N ALA A 46 3.99 3.06 -13.18
CA ALA A 46 2.89 3.49 -14.04
C ALA A 46 3.28 4.64 -14.98
N LYS A 47 4.16 5.55 -14.53
CA LYS A 47 4.72 6.61 -15.37
C LYS A 47 5.60 6.03 -16.49
N ASP A 48 6.35 4.98 -16.19
CA ASP A 48 7.28 4.35 -17.14
C ASP A 48 6.56 3.40 -18.13
N ASN A 49 5.52 2.69 -17.69
CA ASN A 49 4.90 1.61 -18.47
C ASN A 49 3.41 1.82 -18.81
N GLY A 50 2.81 2.94 -18.38
CA GLY A 50 1.40 3.27 -18.63
C GLY A 50 0.37 2.44 -17.86
N ASN A 51 0.77 1.46 -17.05
CA ASN A 51 -0.15 0.60 -16.31
C ASN A 51 -0.48 1.19 -14.93
N THR A 52 -1.68 1.74 -14.81
CA THR A 52 -2.17 2.40 -13.59
C THR A 52 -3.00 1.49 -12.68
N GLY A 53 -3.24 0.23 -13.06
CA GLY A 53 -4.17 -0.66 -12.35
C GLY A 53 -3.79 -0.87 -10.88
N VAL A 54 -2.54 -1.25 -10.63
CA VAL A 54 -2.01 -1.48 -9.27
C VAL A 54 -1.98 -0.19 -8.45
N LEU A 55 -1.66 0.94 -9.08
CA LEU A 55 -1.68 2.25 -8.42
C LEU A 55 -3.10 2.59 -7.93
N LYS A 56 -4.12 2.34 -8.75
CA LYS A 56 -5.52 2.59 -8.37
C LYS A 56 -5.96 1.71 -7.20
N ILE A 57 -5.52 0.46 -7.13
CA ILE A 57 -5.80 -0.44 -5.99
C ILE A 57 -5.19 0.14 -4.70
N ALA A 58 -3.91 0.54 -4.75
CA ALA A 58 -3.23 1.12 -3.59
C ALA A 58 -3.89 2.42 -3.10
N LEU A 59 -4.29 3.30 -4.04
CA LEU A 59 -4.98 4.55 -3.71
C LEU A 59 -6.39 4.30 -3.14
N LYS A 60 -7.10 3.29 -3.65
CA LYS A 60 -8.42 2.92 -3.11
C LYS A 60 -8.33 2.45 -1.66
N GLU A 61 -7.31 1.63 -1.33
CA GLU A 61 -7.07 1.21 0.05
C GLU A 61 -6.68 2.38 0.95
N LEU A 62 -5.84 3.30 0.47
CA LEU A 62 -5.51 4.51 1.24
C LEU A 62 -6.78 5.34 1.52
N ASN A 63 -7.62 5.55 0.51
CA ASN A 63 -8.89 6.27 0.67
C ASN A 63 -9.81 5.58 1.67
N ARG A 64 -9.89 4.23 1.65
CA ARG A 64 -10.66 3.47 2.63
C ARG A 64 -10.16 3.71 4.06
N ARG A 65 -8.85 3.78 4.27
CA ARG A 65 -8.27 4.05 5.60
C ARG A 65 -8.55 5.48 6.07
N ILE A 66 -8.50 6.45 5.16
CA ILE A 66 -8.89 7.84 5.44
C ILE A 66 -10.35 7.89 5.89
N GLN A 67 -11.25 7.24 5.16
CA GLN A 67 -12.67 7.18 5.54
C GLN A 67 -12.87 6.59 6.94
N LEU A 68 -12.14 5.52 7.30
CA LEU A 68 -12.21 4.95 8.64
C LEU A 68 -11.73 5.89 9.76
N ILE A 69 -10.85 6.84 9.45
CA ILE A 69 -10.40 7.88 10.39
C ILE A 69 -11.53 8.90 10.58
N ASP A 70 -12.16 9.33 9.50
CA ASP A 70 -13.28 10.26 9.53
C ASP A 70 -14.48 9.67 10.27
N ASP A 71 -14.84 8.41 9.97
CA ASP A 71 -15.94 7.70 10.64
C ASP A 71 -15.69 7.57 12.16
N LYS A 72 -14.44 7.31 12.57
CA LYS A 72 -14.08 7.28 13.99
C LYS A 72 -14.26 8.65 14.65
N LYS A 73 -13.91 9.73 13.96
CA LYS A 73 -14.03 11.10 14.49
C LYS A 73 -15.50 11.48 14.76
N ASP A 74 -16.43 11.03 13.93
CA ASP A 74 -17.86 11.29 14.09
C ASP A 74 -18.47 10.44 15.23
N SER A 75 -17.97 9.21 15.42
CA SER A 75 -18.40 8.35 16.53
C SER A 75 -18.01 8.85 17.94
N CYS A 76 -16.96 9.67 18.06
CA CYS A 76 -16.53 10.25 19.34
C CYS A 76 -17.19 11.59 19.67
N ARG A 77 -17.99 12.15 18.75
CA ARG A 77 -18.71 13.43 18.92
C ARG A 77 -20.19 13.26 19.23
N SER A 78 -20.70 12.03 19.16
CA SER A 78 -22.07 11.63 19.52
C SER A 78 -22.10 11.12 20.96
#